data_AF-A0A934XXL1-F1
#
_entry.id   AF-A0A934XXL1-F1
#
_cell.length_a   1.000
_cell.length_b   1.000
_cell.length_c   1.000
_cell.angle_alpha   90.00
_cell.angle_beta   90.00
_cell.angle_gamma   90.00
#
_symmetry.space_group_name_H-M   'P 1'
#
loop_
_entity.id
_entity.type
_entity.pdbx_description
1 polymer ?
#
loop_
_entity_poly.entity_id
_entity_poly.type
_entity_poly.pdbx_seq_one_letter_code
_entity_poly.pdbx_strand_id
1 'polypeptide(L)'
;MIDLIERLDGYRQPDRVDRITLACAADKLGRAGESIDRFDYPPRDLIARALATTLRVDARPLVERGLRGPEVGAALRDARCRILSAQFP
;
A
#
# COMPACT_ATOMS: atom_id res chain seq x y z
N MET A 1 -7.02 -4.08 -0.28
CA MET A 1 -5.81 -3.24 -0.49
C MET A 1 -4.92 -3.20 0.75
N ILE A 2 -5.42 -2.79 1.92
CA ILE A 2 -4.61 -2.71 3.15
C ILE A 2 -3.91 -4.04 3.49
N ASP A 3 -4.61 -5.17 3.38
CA ASP A 3 -4.01 -6.50 3.58
C ASP A 3 -2.84 -6.80 2.66
N LEU A 4 -2.93 -6.36 1.40
CA LEU A 4 -1.84 -6.55 0.44
C LEU A 4 -0.61 -5.75 0.91
N ILE A 5 -0.79 -4.47 1.23
CA ILE A 5 0.30 -3.60 1.70
C ILE A 5 0.97 -4.18 2.96
N GLU A 6 0.19 -4.69 3.91
CA GLU A 6 0.72 -5.32 5.12
C GLU A 6 1.51 -6.61 4.82
N ARG A 7 1.00 -7.47 3.93
CA ARG A 7 1.70 -8.68 3.50
C ARG A 7 2.99 -8.40 2.73
N LEU A 8 3.05 -7.25 2.05
CA LEU A 8 4.27 -6.76 1.39
C LEU A 8 5.22 -6.05 2.35
N ASP A 9 4.86 -5.93 3.65
CA ASP A 9 5.61 -5.19 4.66
C ASP A 9 5.79 -3.70 4.32
N GLY A 10 4.84 -3.14 3.55
CA GLY A 10 4.97 -1.81 2.93
C GLY A 10 5.01 -0.64 3.91
N TYR A 11 4.43 -0.79 5.11
CA TYR A 11 4.50 0.28 6.14
C TYR A 11 5.86 0.38 6.82
N ARG A 12 6.64 -0.70 6.81
CA ARG A 12 7.98 -0.74 7.39
C ARG A 12 9.06 -0.58 6.32
N GLN A 13 8.80 -1.10 5.12
CA GLN A 13 9.71 -1.06 3.97
C GLN A 13 8.95 -0.62 2.70
N PRO A 14 8.62 0.68 2.56
CA PRO A 14 7.81 1.16 1.44
C PRO A 14 8.43 0.84 0.07
N ASP A 15 9.74 1.01 -0.09
CA ASP A 15 10.47 0.68 -1.33
C ASP A 15 10.32 -0.79 -1.76
N ARG A 16 10.01 -1.69 -0.83
CA ARG A 16 9.78 -3.11 -1.14
C ARG A 16 8.55 -3.30 -2.02
N VAL A 17 7.52 -2.48 -1.80
CA VAL A 17 6.27 -2.54 -2.58
C VAL A 17 6.54 -2.18 -4.04
N ASP A 18 7.34 -1.15 -4.28
CA ASP A 18 7.73 -0.73 -5.63
C ASP A 18 8.54 -1.79 -6.36
N ARG A 19 9.50 -2.43 -5.67
CA ARG A 19 10.31 -3.51 -6.26
C ARG A 19 9.46 -4.73 -6.62
N ILE A 20 8.54 -5.12 -5.74
CA ILE A 20 7.65 -6.28 -5.98
C ILE A 20 6.70 -5.99 -7.14
N THR A 21 6.06 -4.81 -7.15
CA THR A 21 5.15 -4.44 -8.24
C THR A 21 5.88 -4.28 -9.58
N LEU A 22 7.13 -3.81 -9.59
CA LEU A 22 7.98 -3.80 -10.78
C LEU A 22 8.28 -5.22 -11.29
N ALA A 23 8.62 -6.16 -10.40
CA ALA A 23 8.83 -7.56 -10.78
C ALA A 23 7.56 -8.19 -11.37
N CYS A 24 6.39 -7.91 -10.79
CA CYS A 24 5.10 -8.36 -11.33
C CYS A 24 4.79 -7.75 -12.71
N ALA A 25 5.10 -6.46 -12.90
CA ALA A 25 4.94 -5.81 -14.20
C ALA A 25 5.85 -6.48 -15.26
N ALA A 26 7.10 -6.78 -14.92
CA ALA A 26 8.04 -7.44 -15.81
C ALA A 26 7.61 -8.88 -16.18
N ASP A 27 7.13 -9.68 -15.23
CA ASP A 27 6.59 -11.02 -15.53
C ASP A 27 5.36 -10.95 -16.45
N LYS A 28 4.45 -10.02 -16.18
CA LYS A 28 3.25 -9.83 -17.00
C LYS A 28 3.60 -9.37 -18.42
N LEU A 29 4.54 -8.44 -18.58
CA LEU A 29 5.07 -7.99 -19.87
C LEU A 29 5.65 -9.18 -20.66
N GLY A 30 6.52 -9.96 -20.03
CA GLY A 30 7.16 -11.11 -20.67
C GLY A 30 6.16 -12.17 -21.14
N ARG A 31 5.09 -12.42 -20.36
CA ARG A 31 4.00 -13.34 -20.74
C ARG A 31 3.09 -12.80 -21.84
N ALA A 32 2.90 -11.48 -21.90
CA ALA A 32 2.09 -10.85 -22.93
C ALA A 32 2.81 -10.80 -24.28
N GLY A 33 4.15 -10.82 -24.28
CA GLY A 33 4.95 -10.64 -25.50
C GLY A 33 4.82 -9.24 -26.11
N GLU A 34 4.42 -8.26 -25.29
CA GLU A 34 4.22 -6.87 -25.70
C GLU A 34 5.54 -6.08 -25.62
N SER A 35 5.61 -4.96 -26.35
CA SER A 35 6.70 -3.99 -26.18
C SER A 35 6.49 -3.17 -24.90
N ILE A 36 7.59 -2.83 -24.23
CA ILE A 36 7.60 -1.96 -23.04
C ILE A 36 6.86 -0.64 -23.27
N ASP A 37 6.94 -0.07 -24.47
CA ASP A 37 6.36 1.25 -24.79
C ASP A 37 4.83 1.24 -24.84
N ARG A 38 4.22 0.06 -24.96
CA ARG A 38 2.75 -0.11 -25.05
C ARG A 38 2.16 -0.82 -23.83
N PHE A 39 3.02 -1.28 -22.93
CA PHE A 39 2.61 -2.07 -21.81
C PHE A 39 2.21 -1.19 -20.63
N ASP A 40 0.94 -1.27 -20.26
CA ASP A 40 0.40 -0.62 -19.07
C ASP A 40 0.23 -1.64 -17.94
N TYR A 41 0.63 -1.26 -16.72
CA TYR A 41 0.40 -2.06 -15.52
C TYR A 41 -0.23 -1.19 -14.42
N PRO A 42 -1.52 -0.83 -14.58
CA PRO A 42 -2.26 0.03 -13.64
C PRO A 42 -2.20 -0.41 -12.16
N PRO A 43 -2.12 -1.73 -11.83
CA PRO A 43 -2.03 -2.15 -10.45
C PRO A 43 -0.82 -1.58 -9.70
N ARG A 44 0.32 -1.35 -10.38
CA ARG A 44 1.52 -0.77 -9.74
C ARG A 44 1.24 0.63 -9.22
N ASP A 45 0.69 1.50 -10.06
CA ASP A 45 0.37 2.87 -9.69
C ASP A 45 -0.73 2.94 -8.63
N LEU A 46 -1.73 2.06 -8.73
CA LEU A 46 -2.79 1.98 -7.73
C LEU A 46 -2.24 1.62 -6.35
N ILE A 47 -1.37 0.61 -6.27
CA ILE A 47 -0.76 0.18 -5.00
C ILE A 47 0.18 1.26 -4.45
N ALA A 48 1.00 1.89 -5.31
CA ALA A 48 1.90 2.97 -4.91
C ALA A 48 1.13 4.16 -4.32
N ARG A 49 0.04 4.60 -4.97
CA ARG A 49 -0.82 5.66 -4.44
C ARG A 49 -1.50 5.25 -3.14
N ALA A 50 -2.02 4.02 -3.06
CA ALA A 50 -2.65 3.53 -1.83
C ALA A 50 -1.66 3.53 -0.65
N LEU A 51 -0.43 3.04 -0.85
CA LEU A 51 0.64 3.07 0.16
C LEU A 51 1.00 4.50 0.56
N ALA A 52 1.21 5.39 -0.41
CA ALA A 52 1.53 6.79 -0.15
C ALA A 52 0.45 7.49 0.68
N THR A 53 -0.82 7.21 0.39
CA THR A 53 -1.97 7.74 1.14
C THR A 53 -2.01 7.21 2.58
N THR A 54 -1.84 5.91 2.77
CA THR A 54 -1.98 5.28 4.10
C THR A 54 -0.75 5.42 4.98
N LEU A 55 0.43 5.70 4.42
CA LEU A 55 1.64 6.06 5.16
C LEU A 55 1.50 7.36 5.96
N ARG A 56 0.58 8.25 5.57
CA ARG A 56 0.34 9.53 6.24
C ARG A 56 -0.40 9.39 7.57
N VAL A 57 -0.87 8.19 7.90
CA VAL A 57 -1.59 7.91 9.15
C VAL A 57 -0.60 7.78 10.30
N ASP A 58 -0.68 8.71 11.25
CA ASP A 58 0.18 8.77 12.43
C ASP A 58 -0.41 7.98 13.61
N ALA A 59 0.46 7.27 14.33
CA ALA A 59 0.12 6.53 15.54
C ALA A 59 0.03 7.43 16.78
N ARG A 60 0.74 8.57 16.82
CA ARG A 60 0.83 9.44 18.00
C ARG A 60 -0.54 9.86 18.56
N PRO A 61 -1.50 10.33 17.74
CA PRO A 61 -2.82 10.73 18.26
C PRO A 61 -3.60 9.55 18.87
N LEU A 62 -3.29 8.32 18.46
CA LEU A 62 -3.96 7.12 18.99
C LEU A 62 -3.41 6.75 20.35
N VAL A 63 -2.09 6.88 20.54
CA VAL A 63 -1.42 6.70 21.83
C VAL A 63 -1.82 7.79 22.82
N GLU A 64 -1.91 9.04 22.38
CA GLU A 64 -2.37 10.17 23.20
C GLU A 64 -3.81 10.00 23.69
N ARG A 65 -4.65 9.29 22.92
CA ARG A 65 -6.01 8.88 23.32
C ARG A 65 -6.03 7.72 24.32
N GLY A 66 -4.87 7.25 24.77
CA GLY A 66 -4.73 6.20 25.78
C GLY A 66 -4.67 4.77 25.24
N LEU A 67 -4.71 4.56 23.92
CA LEU A 67 -4.60 3.21 23.34
C LEU A 67 -3.19 2.64 23.57
N ARG A 68 -3.11 1.33 23.81
CA ARG A 68 -1.83 0.67 24.13
C ARG A 68 -1.64 -0.64 23.37
N GLY A 69 -0.39 -0.91 22.99
CA GLY A 69 0.02 -2.18 22.40
C GLY A 69 -0.81 -2.55 21.16
N PRO A 70 -1.43 -3.74 21.11
CA PRO A 70 -2.23 -4.20 19.98
C PRO A 70 -3.37 -3.26 19.55
N GLU A 71 -3.94 -2.50 20.49
CA GLU A 71 -5.05 -1.57 20.21
C GLU A 71 -4.62 -0.43 19.29
N VAL A 72 -3.37 0.03 19.41
CA VAL A 72 -2.80 1.06 18.51
C VAL A 72 -2.71 0.51 17.10
N GLY A 73 -2.29 -0.75 16.94
CA GLY A 73 -2.21 -1.43 15.65
C GLY A 73 -3.57 -1.55 14.97
N ALA A 74 -4.60 -1.98 15.72
CA ALA A 74 -5.97 -2.07 15.21
C ALA A 74 -6.50 -0.69 14.78
N ALA A 75 -6.34 0.33 15.63
CA ALA A 75 -6.80 1.67 15.33
C ALA A 75 -6.05 2.34 14.16
N LEU A 76 -4.75 2.07 14.01
CA LEU A 76 -3.96 2.48 12.84
C LEU A 76 -4.51 1.86 11.57
N ARG A 77 -4.79 0.54 11.60
CA ARG A 77 -5.34 -0.18 10.45
C ARG A 77 -6.69 0.40 10.05
N ASP A 78 -7.58 0.65 11.00
CA ASP A 78 -8.89 1.26 10.73
C ASP A 78 -8.77 2.67 10.15
N ALA A 79 -7.84 3.48 10.64
CA ALA A 79 -7.59 4.82 10.12
C ALA A 79 -7.06 4.77 8.68
N ARG A 80 -6.19 3.80 8.36
CA ARG A 80 -5.70 3.54 7.00
C ARG A 80 -6.81 3.09 6.05
N CYS A 81 -7.72 2.21 6.51
CA CYS A 81 -8.90 1.84 5.73
C CYS A 81 -9.77 3.07 5.43
N ARG A 82 -10.06 3.89 6.44
CA ARG A 82 -10.91 5.08 6.29
C ARG A 82 -10.35 6.10 5.31
N ILE A 83 -9.06 6.47 5.43
CA ILE A 83 -8.46 7.45 4.51
C ILE A 83 -8.37 6.90 3.08
N LEU A 84 -8.15 5.60 2.92
CA LEU A 84 -8.10 4.98 1.59
C LEU A 84 -9.49 4.99 0.93
N SER A 85 -10.53 4.58 1.64
CA SER A 85 -11.91 4.63 1.13
C SER A 85 -12.38 6.05 0.78
N ALA A 86 -11.89 7.07 1.49
CA ALA A 86 -12.20 8.46 1.17
C ALA A 86 -11.51 8.97 -0.12
N GLN A 87 -10.39 8.37 -0.52
CA GLN A 87 -9.66 8.76 -1.74
C GLN A 87 -9.99 7.91 -2.97
N PHE A 88 -10.48 6.69 -2.77
CA PHE A 88 -10.84 5.74 -3.83
C PHE A 88 -12.27 5.25 -3.61
N PRO A 89 -13.29 6.05 -4.00
CA PRO A 89 -14.69 5.64 -3.93
C PRO A 89 -15.00 4.44 -4.85
#